data_AF-A0A8K0PR19-F1
#
_entry.id   AF-A0A8K0PR19-F1
#
_cell.length_a   1.000
_cell.length_b   1.000
_cell.length_c   1.000
_cell.angle_alpha   90.00
_cell.angle_beta   90.00
_cell.angle_gamma   90.00
#
_symmetry.space_group_name_H-M   'P 1'
#
loop_
_entity.id
_entity.type
_entity.pdbx_description
1 polymer ?
#
loop_
_entity_poly.entity_id
_entity_poly.type
_entity_poly.pdbx_seq_one_letter_code
_entity_poly.pdbx_strand_id
1 'polypeptide(L)'
;MSSKASRVVPVAGAITVPRSLYITLQYLRTENGEHKFHWALHATSDVPPAGFVLHATDAGRQPLDLYLEVRPVRDPRRSQTLVVALKIADSPGIDVLDKAAATVRLMEPRSLPPSERRWTCRVWVKEVLTVLAKNRQIRLMSNLDEIERRCVTMANLHMDFKSEERIYNDLRWVAKDPSGPRLGSNYGSRFELPAERYFGPKPMVTDPKYVELPAGPYYGPKPMVTDKEPYYGPKPMDIGY
;
A
#
# COMPACT_ATOMS: atom_id res chain seq x y z
N MET A 1 -31.60 43.24 6.66
CA MET A 1 -30.54 42.38 7.23
C MET A 1 -30.46 41.12 6.38
N SER A 2 -29.55 41.08 5.40
CA SER A 2 -29.45 39.95 4.46
C SER A 2 -28.36 39.00 4.94
N SER A 3 -28.76 37.81 5.40
CA SER A 3 -27.86 36.73 5.79
C SER A 3 -27.08 36.26 4.56
N LYS A 4 -25.75 36.41 4.59
CA LYS A 4 -24.85 35.77 3.63
C LYS A 4 -24.84 34.27 3.95
N ALA A 5 -25.63 33.50 3.23
CA ALA A 5 -25.46 32.06 3.17
C ALA A 5 -24.07 31.77 2.58
N SER A 6 -23.14 31.37 3.44
CA SER A 6 -21.81 30.94 3.04
C SER A 6 -21.96 29.66 2.23
N ARG A 7 -21.84 29.77 0.91
CA ARG A 7 -21.81 28.63 -0.01
C ARG A 7 -20.51 27.86 0.28
N VAL A 8 -20.61 26.78 1.06
CA VAL A 8 -19.53 25.81 1.19
C VAL A 8 -19.40 25.13 -0.16
N VAL A 9 -18.40 25.54 -0.94
CA VAL A 9 -18.00 24.81 -2.14
C VAL A 9 -17.41 23.49 -1.66
N PRO A 10 -17.96 22.33 -2.04
CA PRO A 10 -17.35 21.05 -1.71
C PRO A 10 -15.97 21.00 -2.38
N VAL A 11 -14.92 21.03 -1.56
CA VAL A 11 -13.54 20.82 -2.02
C VAL A 11 -13.46 19.37 -2.47
N ALA A 12 -13.02 19.14 -3.71
CA ALA A 12 -12.76 17.80 -4.23
C ALA A 12 -11.97 16.97 -3.20
N GLY A 13 -12.51 15.79 -2.89
CA GLY A 13 -11.87 14.74 -2.08
C GLY A 13 -11.44 15.13 -0.66
N ALA A 14 -12.36 15.54 0.23
CA ALA A 14 -12.08 15.55 1.67
C ALA A 14 -12.45 14.20 2.31
N ILE A 15 -11.66 13.72 3.28
CA ILE A 15 -12.14 12.67 4.18
C ILE A 15 -13.16 13.32 5.11
N THR A 16 -14.43 12.94 4.97
CA THR A 16 -15.55 13.60 5.67
C THR A 16 -16.34 12.66 6.56
N VAL A 17 -16.04 11.36 6.52
CA VAL A 17 -16.84 10.38 7.26
C VAL A 17 -16.20 10.15 8.63
N PRO A 18 -16.91 10.44 9.74
CA PRO A 18 -16.41 10.18 11.08
C PRO A 18 -16.30 8.66 11.30
N ARG A 19 -15.47 8.27 12.28
CA ARG A 19 -15.33 6.87 12.72
C ARG A 19 -15.23 5.89 11.55
N SER A 20 -14.36 6.16 10.60
CA SER A 20 -14.20 5.41 9.37
C SER A 20 -12.76 4.96 9.23
N LEU A 21 -12.58 3.75 8.71
CA LEU A 21 -11.28 3.14 8.48
C LEU A 21 -10.98 3.16 6.99
N TYR A 22 -9.82 3.70 6.64
CA TYR A 22 -9.34 3.82 5.27
C TYR A 22 -8.04 3.04 5.10
N ILE A 23 -7.83 2.45 3.93
CA ILE A 23 -6.48 2.13 3.44
C ILE A 23 -5.98 3.35 2.68
N THR A 24 -4.80 3.84 3.03
CA THR A 24 -4.10 4.88 2.28
C THR A 24 -2.92 4.29 1.54
N LEU A 25 -2.76 4.68 0.27
CA LEU A 25 -1.61 4.32 -0.54
C LEU A 25 -0.81 5.58 -0.84
N GLN A 26 0.44 5.62 -0.37
CA GLN A 26 1.39 6.67 -0.71
C GLN A 26 2.39 6.16 -1.75
N TYR A 27 2.68 6.95 -2.78
CA TYR A 27 3.69 6.61 -3.77
C TYR A 27 5.07 6.53 -3.11
N LEU A 28 5.78 5.42 -3.36
CA LEU A 28 7.16 5.24 -2.93
C LEU A 28 8.12 5.44 -4.08
N ARG A 29 7.99 4.62 -5.12
CA ARG A 29 8.89 4.59 -6.28
C ARG A 29 8.29 3.77 -7.42
N THR A 30 8.93 3.83 -8.57
CA THR A 30 8.70 2.90 -9.67
C THR A 30 9.85 1.90 -9.73
N GLU A 31 9.53 0.62 -9.87
CA GLU A 31 10.50 -0.47 -9.97
C GLU A 31 10.08 -1.38 -11.13
N ASN A 32 10.96 -1.56 -12.13
CA ASN A 32 10.69 -2.33 -13.35
C ASN A 32 9.40 -1.90 -14.08
N GLY A 33 9.12 -0.60 -14.13
CA GLY A 33 7.92 -0.05 -14.75
C GLY A 33 6.64 -0.14 -13.91
N GLU A 34 6.70 -0.71 -12.70
CA GLU A 34 5.56 -0.81 -11.80
C GLU A 34 5.64 0.19 -10.65
N HIS A 35 4.54 0.89 -10.37
CA HIS A 35 4.45 1.74 -9.18
C HIS A 35 4.38 0.90 -7.91
N LYS A 36 5.21 1.26 -6.94
CA LYS A 36 5.21 0.70 -5.59
C LYS A 36 4.65 1.73 -4.62
N PHE A 37 3.82 1.24 -3.70
CA PHE A 37 3.11 2.07 -2.74
C PHE A 37 3.44 1.65 -1.32
N HIS A 38 3.46 2.63 -0.43
CA HIS A 38 3.40 2.44 1.01
C HIS A 38 1.96 2.29 1.43
N TRP A 39 1.69 1.33 2.30
CA TRP A 39 0.35 1.01 2.77
C TRP A 39 0.23 1.40 4.23
N ALA A 40 -0.85 2.11 4.56
CA ALA A 40 -1.19 2.46 5.92
C ALA A 40 -2.70 2.38 6.16
N LEU A 41 -3.07 2.24 7.42
CA LEU A 41 -4.44 2.38 7.88
C LEU A 41 -4.63 3.79 8.42
N HIS A 42 -5.68 4.47 7.98
CA HIS A 42 -6.10 5.76 8.54
C HIS A 42 -7.48 5.62 9.18
N ALA A 43 -7.54 5.87 10.48
CA ALA A 43 -8.77 5.82 11.26
C ALA A 43 -9.20 7.24 11.62
N THR A 44 -10.35 7.66 11.09
CA THR A 44 -10.88 8.99 11.40
C THR A 44 -11.45 9.05 12.81
N SER A 45 -11.29 10.21 13.43
CA SER A 45 -11.93 10.56 14.70
C SER A 45 -13.41 10.91 14.50
N ASP A 46 -14.03 11.47 15.54
CA ASP A 46 -15.36 12.05 15.46
C ASP A 46 -15.40 13.34 14.61
N VAL A 47 -14.24 13.97 14.39
CA VAL A 47 -14.08 15.20 13.61
C VAL A 47 -13.11 14.96 12.45
N PRO A 48 -13.57 14.37 11.33
CA PRO A 48 -12.72 14.14 10.16
C PRO A 48 -12.29 15.48 9.50
N PRO A 49 -11.16 15.53 8.78
CA PRO A 49 -10.32 14.40 8.37
C PRO A 49 -9.32 13.94 9.45
N ALA A 50 -9.33 14.56 10.63
CA ALA A 50 -8.38 14.26 11.69
C ALA A 50 -8.57 12.85 12.24
N GLY A 51 -7.47 12.21 12.62
CA GLY A 51 -7.45 10.82 13.06
C GLY A 51 -6.06 10.32 13.38
N PHE A 52 -5.87 9.01 13.24
CA PHE A 52 -4.60 8.33 13.44
C PHE A 52 -4.22 7.54 12.20
N VAL A 53 -2.93 7.55 11.88
CA VAL A 53 -2.33 6.66 10.88
C VAL A 53 -1.54 5.57 11.61
N LEU A 54 -1.79 4.33 11.23
CA LEU A 54 -1.05 3.15 11.68
C LEU A 54 -0.40 2.51 10.46
N HIS A 55 0.91 2.25 10.52
CA HIS A 55 1.62 1.53 9.47
C HIS A 55 2.83 0.78 9.99
N ALA A 56 3.31 -0.17 9.18
CA ALA A 56 4.63 -0.75 9.37
C ALA A 56 5.63 0.03 8.50
N THR A 57 6.66 0.63 9.10
CA THR A 57 7.65 1.48 8.41
C THR A 57 9.08 1.11 8.83
N ASP A 58 10.05 1.37 7.97
CA ASP A 58 11.49 1.31 8.25
C ASP A 58 12.11 2.70 8.40
N ALA A 59 11.29 3.74 8.62
CA ALA A 59 11.76 5.11 8.80
C ALA A 59 12.80 5.20 9.92
N GLY A 60 13.99 5.72 9.60
CA GLY A 60 15.10 5.81 10.55
C GLY A 60 15.74 4.48 10.94
N ARG A 61 15.45 3.39 10.20
CA ARG A 61 16.05 2.06 10.38
C ARG A 61 16.68 1.55 9.09
N GLN A 62 17.20 0.33 9.13
CA GLN A 62 17.69 -0.35 7.93
C GLN A 62 16.52 -0.67 6.99
N PRO A 63 16.73 -0.66 5.67
CA PRO A 63 15.68 -1.04 4.72
C PRO A 63 15.07 -2.40 5.08
N LEU A 64 13.73 -2.46 5.10
CA LEU A 64 12.94 -3.63 5.49
C LEU A 64 13.01 -4.04 6.98
N ASP A 65 13.68 -3.29 7.84
CA ASP A 65 13.58 -3.44 9.31
C ASP A 65 12.31 -2.71 9.81
N LEU A 66 11.16 -3.31 9.54
CA LEU A 66 9.86 -2.68 9.78
C LEU A 66 9.48 -2.68 11.26
N TYR A 67 8.93 -1.57 11.72
CA TYR A 67 8.27 -1.44 13.01
C TYR A 67 6.91 -0.77 12.89
N LEU A 68 6.04 -1.04 13.86
CA LEU A 68 4.75 -0.35 13.96
C LEU A 68 4.98 1.09 14.39
N GLU A 69 4.49 2.03 13.59
CA GLU A 69 4.33 3.43 13.98
C GLU A 69 2.83 3.77 13.99
N VAL A 70 2.39 4.38 15.09
CA VAL A 70 1.05 4.95 15.27
C VAL A 70 1.22 6.43 15.54
N ARG A 71 0.58 7.29 14.74
CA ARG A 71 0.70 8.75 14.92
C ARG A 71 -0.58 9.50 14.62
N PRO A 72 -0.85 10.60 15.33
CA PRO A 72 -1.98 11.47 15.00
C PRO A 72 -1.72 12.20 13.68
N VAL A 73 -2.78 12.43 12.91
CA VAL A 73 -2.75 13.18 11.65
C VAL A 73 -3.93 14.13 11.62
N ARG A 74 -3.66 15.43 11.38
CA ARG A 74 -4.72 16.45 11.23
C ARG A 74 -5.48 16.29 9.91
N ASP A 75 -4.75 16.03 8.83
CA ASP A 75 -5.31 15.79 7.50
C ASP A 75 -4.33 14.98 6.64
N PRO A 76 -4.66 13.73 6.24
CA PRO A 76 -3.76 12.90 5.45
C PRO A 76 -3.50 13.45 4.04
N ARG A 77 -4.35 14.36 3.53
CA ARG A 77 -4.17 15.00 2.21
C ARG A 77 -2.94 15.91 2.15
N ARG A 78 -2.40 16.31 3.31
CA ARG A 78 -1.14 17.07 3.39
C ARG A 78 0.07 16.25 2.93
N SER A 79 -0.07 14.93 2.83
CA SER A 79 0.97 14.08 2.25
C SER A 79 1.12 14.36 0.77
N GLN A 80 2.27 14.89 0.35
CA GLN A 80 2.58 15.10 -1.07
C GLN A 80 2.62 13.78 -1.86
N THR A 81 2.90 12.68 -1.17
CA THR A 81 2.97 11.34 -1.74
C THR A 81 1.65 10.57 -1.67
N LEU A 82 0.58 11.09 -1.05
CA LEU A 82 -0.70 10.37 -1.01
C LEU A 82 -1.31 10.31 -2.42
N VAL A 83 -1.53 9.08 -2.87
CA VAL A 83 -2.15 8.76 -4.15
C VAL A 83 -3.64 8.57 -3.97
N VAL A 84 -4.03 7.68 -3.06
CA VAL A 84 -5.45 7.42 -2.73
C VAL A 84 -5.67 7.13 -1.24
N ALA A 85 -6.85 7.48 -0.74
CA ALA A 85 -7.40 6.99 0.53
C ALA A 85 -8.78 6.36 0.27
N LEU A 86 -8.94 5.10 0.65
CA LEU A 86 -10.07 4.26 0.28
C LEU A 86 -10.78 3.75 1.55
N LYS A 87 -12.03 4.17 1.80
CA LYS A 87 -12.80 3.68 2.95
C LYS A 87 -13.02 2.17 2.79
N ILE A 88 -12.70 1.39 3.82
CA ILE A 88 -12.86 -0.07 3.82
C ILE A 88 -13.90 -0.57 4.84
N ALA A 89 -14.11 0.17 5.92
CA ALA A 89 -15.05 -0.17 6.98
C ALA A 89 -15.33 1.06 7.85
N ASP A 90 -16.26 0.91 8.79
CA ASP A 90 -16.32 1.81 9.95
C ASP A 90 -15.18 1.47 10.92
N SER A 91 -14.61 2.48 11.54
CA SER A 91 -13.49 2.35 12.47
C SER A 91 -14.00 1.86 13.84
N PRO A 92 -13.36 0.85 14.44
CA PRO A 92 -13.69 0.41 15.80
C PRO A 92 -13.10 1.31 16.88
N GLY A 93 -12.42 2.41 16.51
CA GLY A 93 -11.70 3.30 17.42
C GLY A 93 -10.21 2.94 17.54
N ILE A 94 -9.39 3.92 17.92
CA ILE A 94 -7.94 3.78 17.92
C ILE A 94 -7.44 2.73 18.92
N ASP A 95 -8.04 2.63 20.11
CA ASP A 95 -7.60 1.66 21.12
C ASP A 95 -7.79 0.21 20.65
N VAL A 96 -8.83 -0.05 19.86
CA VAL A 96 -9.10 -1.37 19.28
C VAL A 96 -8.12 -1.66 18.14
N LEU A 97 -7.85 -0.67 17.30
CA LEU A 97 -6.89 -0.78 16.20
C LEU A 97 -5.46 -1.00 16.71
N ASP A 98 -5.04 -0.25 17.73
CA ASP A 98 -3.71 -0.36 18.33
C ASP A 98 -3.51 -1.75 18.97
N LYS A 99 -4.51 -2.23 19.73
CA LYS A 99 -4.50 -3.59 20.27
C LYS A 99 -4.41 -4.65 19.18
N ALA A 100 -5.19 -4.53 18.11
CA ALA A 100 -5.14 -5.48 16.99
C ALA A 100 -3.78 -5.43 16.28
N ALA A 101 -3.25 -4.23 16.03
CA ALA A 101 -1.94 -4.01 15.44
C ALA A 101 -0.82 -4.66 16.26
N ALA A 102 -0.86 -4.54 17.59
CA ALA A 102 0.10 -5.13 18.51
C ALA A 102 0.08 -6.67 18.52
N THR A 103 -1.03 -7.32 18.09
CA THR A 103 -1.07 -8.78 17.97
C THR A 103 -0.36 -9.31 16.72
N VAL A 104 -0.17 -8.46 15.70
CA VAL A 104 0.55 -8.83 14.48
C VAL A 104 2.04 -8.85 14.79
N ARG A 105 2.63 -10.04 14.79
CA ARG A 105 4.05 -10.26 15.06
C ARG A 105 4.91 -9.89 13.86
N LEU A 106 4.98 -8.59 13.59
CA LEU A 106 5.77 -7.99 12.51
C LEU A 106 7.24 -8.41 12.63
N MET A 107 7.88 -8.71 11.50
CA MET A 107 9.26 -9.19 11.40
C MET A 107 9.55 -10.60 11.92
N GLU A 108 8.60 -11.31 12.53
CA GLU A 108 8.81 -12.71 12.91
C GLU A 108 8.60 -13.64 11.68
N PRO A 109 9.60 -14.47 11.27
CA PRO A 109 9.45 -15.29 10.07
C PRO A 109 8.36 -16.37 10.18
N ARG A 110 8.07 -16.84 11.40
CA ARG A 110 7.08 -17.90 11.67
C ARG A 110 5.64 -17.40 11.62
N SER A 111 5.42 -16.09 11.76
CA SER A 111 4.11 -15.45 11.66
C SER A 111 3.82 -14.92 10.26
N LEU A 112 4.75 -15.06 9.31
CA LEU A 112 4.56 -14.61 7.94
C LEU A 112 3.46 -15.45 7.27
N PRO A 113 2.45 -14.84 6.61
CA PRO A 113 1.43 -15.60 5.89
C PRO A 113 2.06 -16.51 4.82
N PRO A 114 1.58 -17.76 4.65
CA PRO A 114 2.22 -18.73 3.74
C PRO A 114 2.32 -18.29 2.27
N SER A 115 1.43 -17.41 1.82
CA SER A 115 1.43 -16.84 0.47
C SER A 115 2.46 -15.71 0.28
N GLU A 116 3.10 -15.26 1.36
CA GLU A 116 3.97 -14.10 1.38
C GLU A 116 5.44 -14.48 1.53
N ARG A 117 6.31 -13.80 0.78
CA ARG A 117 7.76 -14.10 0.78
C ARG A 117 8.53 -13.34 1.85
N ARG A 118 7.99 -12.21 2.33
CA ARG A 118 8.59 -11.35 3.35
C ARG A 118 7.57 -10.40 3.94
N TRP A 119 7.88 -9.86 5.11
CA TRP A 119 7.13 -8.76 5.69
C TRP A 119 7.26 -7.49 4.85
N THR A 120 6.13 -6.82 4.63
CA THR A 120 6.02 -5.51 3.99
C THR A 120 4.90 -4.72 4.68
N CYS A 121 4.83 -3.41 4.48
CA CYS A 121 3.73 -2.59 4.99
C CYS A 121 2.36 -3.10 4.50
N ARG A 122 2.26 -3.54 3.25
CA ARG A 122 1.06 -4.19 2.68
C ARG A 122 0.67 -5.45 3.44
N VAL A 123 1.63 -6.37 3.65
CA VAL A 123 1.36 -7.63 4.37
C VAL A 123 0.92 -7.35 5.80
N TRP A 124 1.58 -6.41 6.48
CA TRP A 124 1.17 -5.98 7.81
C TRP A 124 -0.26 -5.44 7.84
N VAL A 125 -0.64 -4.55 6.90
CA VAL A 125 -2.03 -4.04 6.81
C VAL A 125 -3.03 -5.19 6.65
N LYS A 126 -2.77 -6.15 5.77
CA LYS A 126 -3.65 -7.32 5.57
C LYS A 126 -3.82 -8.12 6.86
N GLU A 127 -2.73 -8.38 7.58
CA GLU A 127 -2.79 -9.13 8.84
C GLU A 127 -3.58 -8.40 9.93
N VAL A 128 -3.43 -7.07 10.05
CA VAL A 128 -4.25 -6.28 10.97
C VAL A 128 -5.72 -6.38 10.62
N LEU A 129 -6.07 -6.25 9.33
CA LEU A 129 -7.45 -6.38 8.87
C LEU A 129 -8.00 -7.80 9.08
N THR A 130 -7.19 -8.85 8.91
CA THR A 130 -7.55 -10.23 9.24
C THR A 130 -7.91 -10.36 10.71
N VAL A 131 -7.09 -9.83 11.62
CA VAL A 131 -7.35 -9.85 13.07
C VAL A 131 -8.65 -9.13 13.40
N LEU A 132 -8.84 -7.90 12.90
CA LEU A 132 -10.04 -7.11 13.15
C LEU A 132 -11.30 -7.80 12.63
N ALA A 133 -11.26 -8.36 11.41
CA ALA A 133 -12.39 -9.06 10.81
C ALA A 133 -12.72 -10.37 11.55
N LYS A 134 -11.72 -11.17 11.90
CA LYS A 134 -11.88 -12.42 12.67
C LYS A 134 -12.50 -12.17 14.04
N ASN A 135 -12.14 -11.06 14.68
CA ASN A 135 -12.69 -10.62 15.96
C ASN A 135 -14.03 -9.89 15.84
N ARG A 136 -14.61 -9.80 14.62
CA ARG A 136 -15.87 -9.10 14.33
C ARG A 136 -15.85 -7.61 14.72
N GLN A 137 -14.67 -6.99 14.76
CA GLN A 137 -14.50 -5.58 15.07
C GLN A 137 -14.74 -4.69 13.83
N ILE A 138 -14.53 -5.24 12.64
CA ILE A 138 -14.92 -4.63 11.37
C ILE A 138 -15.62 -5.66 10.48
N ARG A 139 -16.39 -5.17 9.49
CA ARG A 139 -16.97 -5.98 8.43
C ARG A 139 -16.40 -5.53 7.09
N LEU A 140 -15.67 -6.42 6.43
CA LEU A 140 -15.14 -6.18 5.09
C LEU A 140 -16.17 -6.57 4.02
N MET A 141 -16.25 -5.78 2.95
CA MET A 141 -17.19 -6.01 1.83
C MET A 141 -16.71 -7.08 0.84
N SER A 142 -15.43 -7.43 0.89
CA SER A 142 -14.83 -8.47 0.06
C SER A 142 -13.67 -9.13 0.82
N ASN A 143 -13.09 -10.18 0.23
CA ASN A 143 -11.87 -10.78 0.76
C ASN A 143 -10.67 -9.83 0.58
N LEU A 144 -9.62 -10.05 1.39
CA LEU A 144 -8.46 -9.16 1.44
C LEU A 144 -7.65 -9.13 0.14
N ASP A 145 -7.59 -10.21 -0.62
CA ASP A 145 -6.87 -10.23 -1.89
C ASP A 145 -7.59 -9.42 -2.97
N GLU A 146 -8.93 -9.41 -2.97
CA GLU A 146 -9.74 -8.54 -3.83
C GLU A 146 -9.59 -7.07 -3.42
N ILE A 147 -9.64 -6.78 -2.12
CA ILE A 147 -9.40 -5.42 -1.58
C ILE A 147 -8.03 -4.95 -2.04
N GLU A 148 -6.99 -5.78 -1.88
CA GLU A 148 -5.63 -5.45 -2.26
C GLU A 148 -5.53 -5.11 -3.75
N ARG A 149 -6.03 -6.00 -4.61
CA ARG A 149 -6.01 -5.82 -6.07
C ARG A 149 -6.67 -4.50 -6.46
N ARG A 150 -7.84 -4.21 -5.89
CA ARG A 150 -8.58 -2.98 -6.17
C ARG A 150 -7.85 -1.74 -5.65
N CYS A 151 -7.24 -1.79 -4.46
CA CYS A 151 -6.43 -0.70 -3.95
C CYS A 151 -5.30 -0.32 -4.92
N VAL A 152 -4.57 -1.32 -5.44
CA VAL A 152 -3.49 -1.10 -6.41
C VAL A 152 -4.04 -0.56 -7.73
N THR A 153 -5.13 -1.13 -8.26
CA THR A 153 -5.78 -0.61 -9.48
C THR A 153 -6.17 0.86 -9.33
N MET A 154 -6.83 1.22 -8.22
CA MET A 154 -7.22 2.60 -7.95
C MET A 154 -5.99 3.51 -7.86
N ALA A 155 -4.95 3.10 -7.13
CA ALA A 155 -3.73 3.90 -7.01
C ALA A 155 -3.03 4.12 -8.36
N ASN A 156 -2.91 3.09 -9.20
CA ASN A 156 -2.31 3.22 -10.54
C ASN A 156 -3.12 4.18 -11.44
N LEU A 157 -4.45 4.05 -11.48
CA LEU A 157 -5.31 4.98 -12.22
C LEU A 157 -5.06 6.44 -11.81
N HIS A 158 -4.87 6.70 -10.51
CA HIS A 158 -4.60 8.03 -10.01
C HIS A 158 -3.19 8.54 -10.33
N MET A 159 -2.20 7.65 -10.42
CA MET A 159 -0.84 7.99 -10.88
C MET A 159 -0.83 8.39 -12.36
N ASP A 160 -1.53 7.62 -13.20
CA ASP A 160 -1.51 7.81 -14.65
C ASP A 160 -2.33 9.03 -15.10
N PHE A 161 -3.51 9.22 -14.50
CA PHE A 161 -4.49 10.22 -14.96
C PHE A 161 -4.53 11.48 -14.09
N LYS A 162 -3.70 11.58 -13.04
CA LYS A 162 -3.63 12.71 -12.09
C LYS A 162 -5.01 13.24 -11.67
N SER A 163 -5.95 12.33 -11.40
CA SER A 163 -7.31 12.72 -11.01
C SER A 163 -7.30 13.51 -9.69
N GLU A 164 -8.22 14.47 -9.60
CA GLU A 164 -8.40 15.31 -8.41
C GLU A 164 -9.01 14.52 -7.23
N GLU A 165 -9.77 13.46 -7.50
CA GLU A 165 -10.49 12.69 -6.48
C GLU A 165 -9.67 11.58 -5.83
N ARG A 166 -8.75 11.94 -4.95
CA ARG A 166 -7.89 10.97 -4.25
C ARG A 166 -8.57 10.24 -3.08
N ILE A 167 -9.78 10.65 -2.69
CA ILE A 167 -10.45 10.18 -1.47
C ILE A 167 -11.80 9.56 -1.79
N TYR A 168 -11.98 8.29 -1.42
CA TYR A 168 -13.21 7.53 -1.60
C TYR A 168 -13.86 7.26 -0.24
N ASN A 169 -14.93 8.00 0.06
CA ASN A 169 -15.62 8.00 1.36
C ASN A 169 -16.69 6.90 1.53
N ASP A 170 -16.88 6.06 0.52
CA ASP A 170 -17.87 5.00 0.54
C ASP A 170 -17.25 3.65 0.13
N LEU A 171 -18.05 2.59 0.22
CA LEU A 171 -17.61 1.21 -0.07
C LEU A 171 -17.89 0.79 -1.52
N ARG A 172 -18.33 1.69 -2.42
CA ARG A 172 -18.71 1.34 -3.79
C ARG A 172 -17.49 0.94 -4.64
N TRP A 173 -16.31 1.49 -4.34
CA TRP A 173 -15.06 1.11 -5.04
C TRP A 173 -14.69 -0.36 -4.81
N VAL A 174 -15.05 -0.92 -3.65
CA VAL A 174 -14.81 -2.34 -3.30
C VAL A 174 -16.01 -3.24 -3.61
N ALA A 175 -17.21 -2.66 -3.73
CA ALA A 175 -18.40 -3.41 -4.08
C ALA A 175 -18.23 -4.14 -5.42
N LYS A 176 -18.54 -5.44 -5.40
CA LYS A 176 -18.61 -6.28 -6.59
C LYS A 176 -19.86 -5.83 -7.34
N ASP A 177 -19.75 -4.85 -8.22
CA ASP A 177 -20.88 -4.48 -9.06
C ASP A 177 -21.21 -5.69 -9.97
N PRO A 178 -22.37 -6.35 -9.85
CA PRO A 178 -22.78 -7.38 -10.80
C PRO A 178 -23.09 -6.78 -12.19
N SER A 179 -23.10 -5.46 -12.31
CA SER A 179 -23.55 -4.69 -13.46
C SER A 179 -22.83 -3.34 -13.54
N GLY A 180 -21.50 -3.36 -13.39
CA GLY A 180 -20.65 -2.16 -13.39
C GLY A 180 -21.08 -1.11 -14.43
N PRO A 181 -21.15 0.19 -14.09
CA PRO A 181 -21.22 1.22 -15.12
C PRO A 181 -20.02 1.00 -16.02
N ARG A 182 -20.29 0.80 -17.32
CA ARG A 182 -19.26 0.81 -18.36
C ARG A 182 -18.60 2.19 -18.30
N LEU A 183 -17.55 2.34 -17.50
CA LEU A 183 -16.53 3.35 -17.74
C LEU A 183 -16.21 3.23 -19.23
N GLY A 184 -16.50 4.31 -19.96
CA GLY A 184 -16.72 4.32 -21.40
C GLY A 184 -15.95 3.26 -22.16
N SER A 185 -16.71 2.43 -22.86
CA SER A 185 -16.29 1.44 -23.86
C SER A 185 -15.61 2.08 -25.09
N ASN A 186 -14.83 3.16 -24.88
CA ASN A 186 -13.84 3.71 -25.79
C ASN A 186 -12.40 3.39 -25.38
N TYR A 187 -12.17 2.69 -24.27
CA TYR A 187 -10.91 1.97 -24.02
C TYR A 187 -10.90 0.60 -24.72
N GLY A 188 -11.38 0.57 -25.97
CA GLY A 188 -11.30 -0.58 -26.83
C GLY A 188 -9.89 -0.73 -27.38
N SER A 189 -9.32 -1.92 -27.18
CA SER A 189 -8.15 -2.46 -27.87
C SER A 189 -6.79 -1.93 -27.40
N ARG A 190 -6.17 -2.67 -26.47
CA ARG A 190 -5.00 -3.53 -26.76
C ARG A 190 -4.20 -3.85 -25.49
N PHE A 191 -4.80 -4.61 -24.58
CA PHE A 191 -4.05 -5.48 -23.67
C PHE A 191 -4.81 -6.80 -23.56
N GLU A 192 -4.86 -7.53 -24.68
CA GLU A 192 -4.69 -8.98 -24.58
C GLU A 192 -3.34 -9.17 -23.92
N LEU A 193 -3.31 -9.61 -22.66
CA LEU A 193 -2.09 -10.23 -22.14
C LEU A 193 -1.89 -11.46 -23.03
N PRO A 194 -0.84 -11.50 -23.88
CA PRO A 194 -0.53 -12.76 -24.52
C PRO A 194 -0.26 -13.75 -23.39
N ALA A 195 -0.86 -14.94 -23.49
CA ALA A 195 -0.35 -16.11 -22.80
C ALA A 195 1.04 -16.42 -23.38
N GLU A 196 2.03 -15.58 -23.08
CA GLU A 196 3.42 -15.81 -23.38
C GLU A 196 3.84 -16.98 -22.49
N ARG A 197 3.83 -18.17 -23.11
CA ARG A 197 4.67 -19.27 -22.70
C ARG A 197 6.09 -18.71 -22.60
N TYR A 198 6.56 -18.56 -21.38
CA TYR A 198 7.93 -18.20 -21.06
C TYR A 198 8.89 -19.16 -21.78
N PHE A 199 9.47 -18.69 -22.90
CA PHE A 199 10.65 -19.29 -23.50
C PHE A 199 11.88 -18.66 -22.85
N GLY A 200 12.10 -18.98 -21.58
CA GLY A 200 13.38 -18.72 -20.94
C GLY A 200 14.51 -19.49 -21.65
N PRO A 201 15.76 -19.01 -21.53
CA PRO A 201 16.91 -19.76 -22.02
C PRO A 201 16.92 -21.17 -21.41
N LYS A 202 17.14 -22.18 -22.27
CA LYS A 202 17.19 -23.60 -21.91
C LYS A 202 18.10 -23.78 -20.67
N PRO A 203 17.70 -24.62 -19.69
CA PRO A 203 18.58 -24.93 -18.58
C PRO A 203 19.88 -25.51 -19.15
N MET A 204 20.99 -24.87 -18.81
CA MET A 204 22.31 -25.36 -19.16
C MET A 204 22.50 -26.68 -18.42
N VAL A 205 22.50 -27.78 -19.17
CA VAL A 205 22.84 -29.11 -18.69
C VAL A 205 24.26 -29.04 -18.17
N THR A 206 24.42 -29.05 -16.86
CA THR A 206 25.70 -29.31 -16.22
C THR A 206 25.59 -30.69 -15.64
N ASP A 207 26.04 -31.67 -16.42
CA ASP A 207 26.29 -33.01 -15.88
C ASP A 207 27.80 -33.15 -15.63
N PRO A 208 28.17 -33.88 -14.56
CA PRO A 208 29.40 -33.69 -13.82
C PRO A 208 30.52 -34.53 -14.44
N LYS A 209 31.70 -33.94 -14.53
CA LYS A 209 33.00 -34.62 -14.40
C LYS A 209 34.11 -33.59 -14.53
N TYR A 210 35.22 -33.93 -13.87
CA TYR A 210 36.51 -33.23 -13.86
C TYR A 210 36.62 -32.04 -12.90
N VAL A 211 37.69 -31.87 -12.14
CA VAL A 211 38.77 -32.71 -11.59
C VAL A 211 39.38 -31.80 -10.51
N GLU A 212 39.70 -32.33 -9.33
CA GLU A 212 40.48 -31.57 -8.33
C GLU A 212 41.83 -31.18 -8.93
N LEU A 213 42.20 -29.89 -8.96
CA LEU A 213 43.58 -29.38 -9.11
C LEU A 213 43.61 -27.85 -8.75
N PRO A 214 44.79 -27.27 -8.42
CA PRO A 214 44.95 -26.41 -7.25
C PRO A 214 44.91 -24.91 -7.54
N ALA A 215 44.75 -24.15 -6.45
CA ALA A 215 44.63 -22.69 -6.40
C ALA A 215 45.71 -21.95 -7.21
N GLY A 216 45.28 -21.32 -8.30
CA GLY A 216 46.02 -20.28 -9.02
C GLY A 216 45.33 -18.91 -8.90
N PRO A 217 46.04 -17.80 -9.14
CA PRO A 217 45.50 -16.45 -8.95
C PRO A 217 44.38 -16.13 -9.94
N TYR A 218 43.23 -15.71 -9.41
CA TYR A 218 42.04 -15.35 -10.19
C TYR A 218 42.27 -14.02 -10.94
N TYR A 219 42.36 -14.09 -12.27
CA TYR A 219 42.28 -12.93 -13.18
C TYR A 219 40.86 -12.85 -13.75
N GLY A 220 39.91 -12.37 -12.93
CA GLY A 220 38.56 -12.03 -13.37
C GLY A 220 38.33 -10.52 -13.45
N PRO A 221 37.28 -10.07 -14.17
CA PRO A 221 36.98 -8.67 -14.39
C PRO A 221 36.78 -7.93 -13.05
N LYS A 222 37.34 -6.71 -12.97
CA LYS A 222 37.34 -5.86 -11.77
C LYS A 222 35.94 -5.77 -11.14
N PRO A 223 35.82 -5.85 -9.80
CA PRO A 223 34.55 -5.70 -9.13
C PRO A 223 33.94 -4.35 -9.48
N MET A 224 32.69 -4.39 -9.93
CA MET A 224 31.89 -3.23 -10.26
C MET A 224 31.73 -2.39 -8.99
N VAL A 225 32.22 -1.15 -9.05
CA VAL A 225 32.06 -0.18 -7.97
C VAL A 225 30.57 0.09 -7.82
N THR A 226 29.99 -0.34 -6.71
CA THR A 226 28.63 0.06 -6.32
C THR A 226 28.70 1.44 -5.71
N ASP A 227 28.03 2.40 -6.34
CA ASP A 227 27.90 3.76 -5.81
C ASP A 227 27.27 3.71 -4.42
N LYS A 228 28.01 4.26 -3.44
CA LYS A 228 27.60 4.40 -2.03
C LYS A 228 26.61 5.56 -1.88
N GLU A 229 25.54 5.62 -2.65
CA GLU A 229 24.48 6.58 -2.35
C GLU A 229 23.66 6.05 -1.16
N PRO A 230 23.59 6.79 -0.03
CA PRO A 230 22.75 6.40 1.09
C PRO A 230 21.30 6.40 0.64
N TYR A 231 20.60 5.28 0.85
CA TYR A 231 19.16 5.21 0.68
C TYR A 231 18.49 6.13 1.71
N TYR A 232 18.05 7.30 1.26
CA TYR A 232 17.17 8.16 2.04
C TYR A 232 15.76 7.64 1.87
N GLY A 233 15.25 6.95 2.90
CA GLY A 233 13.87 6.51 2.96
C GLY A 233 12.85 7.66 2.77
N PRO A 234 11.57 7.34 2.57
CA PRO A 234 10.54 8.35 2.37
C PRO A 234 10.54 9.37 3.50
N LYS A 235 10.64 10.67 3.15
CA LYS A 235 10.65 11.76 4.14
C LYS A 235 9.37 11.72 4.99
N PRO A 236 9.48 11.87 6.31
CA PRO A 236 8.30 11.93 7.18
C PRO A 236 7.41 13.10 6.79
N MET A 237 6.09 12.89 6.90
CA MET A 237 5.08 13.90 6.60
C MET A 237 5.18 15.06 7.61
N ASP A 238 5.20 16.30 7.11
CA ASP A 238 5.37 17.51 7.90
C ASP A 238 4.30 17.67 9.00
N ILE A 239 4.76 17.74 10.24
CA ILE A 239 3.95 18.03 11.43
C ILE A 239 3.93 19.55 11.65
N GLY A 240 3.05 20.25 10.93
CA GLY A 240 2.83 21.68 11.22
C GLY A 240 2.30 21.82 12.65
N TYR A 241 3.16 22.24 13.57
CA TYR A 241 2.81 22.60 14.95
C TYR A 241 1.81 23.75 14.94
#